data_AF-A0AAV5LCC4-F1
#
_entry.id   AF-A0AAV5LCC4-F1
#
_cell.length_a   1.000
_cell.length_b   1.000
_cell.length_c   1.000
_cell.angle_alpha   90.00
_cell.angle_beta   90.00
_cell.angle_gamma   90.00
#
_symmetry.space_group_name_H-M   'P 1'
#
loop_
_entity.id
_entity.type
_entity.pdbx_description
1 polymer ?
#
loop_
_entity_poly.entity_id
_entity_poly.type
_entity_poly.pdbx_seq_one_letter_code
_entity_poly.pdbx_strand_id
1 'polypeptide(L)'
;MAATNPKKQLKHFITSLQDQGILDVFFNQLQQLNSKQNPPLLLELISIFCQDAEISIAEMTHHLNSAVVDYSKVIAWVHKLKGGSASIGGKQVAAACRELRLACDDKHQER
;
A
#
# COMPACT_ATOMS: atom_id res chain seq x y z
N MET A 1 -26.33 -26.98 -5.45
CA MET A 1 -25.51 -25.77 -5.26
C MET A 1 -24.15 -26.06 -5.86
N ALA A 2 -23.73 -25.33 -6.89
CA ALA A 2 -22.43 -25.58 -7.52
C ALA A 2 -21.32 -25.28 -6.50
N ALA A 3 -20.48 -26.27 -6.19
CA ALA A 3 -19.34 -26.07 -5.31
C ALA A 3 -18.40 -25.04 -5.96
N THR A 4 -18.32 -23.85 -5.37
CA THR A 4 -17.47 -22.77 -5.88
C THR A 4 -16.01 -23.13 -5.65
N ASN A 5 -15.21 -23.16 -6.72
CA ASN A 5 -13.78 -23.42 -6.63
C ASN A 5 -13.06 -22.22 -5.97
N PRO A 6 -12.40 -22.38 -4.80
CA PRO A 6 -11.74 -21.28 -4.10
C PRO A 6 -10.68 -20.55 -4.93
N LYS A 7 -9.96 -21.26 -5.80
CA LYS A 7 -8.97 -20.65 -6.71
C LYS A 7 -9.63 -19.73 -7.72
N LYS A 8 -10.82 -20.11 -8.21
CA LYS A 8 -11.60 -19.30 -9.15
C LYS A 8 -12.12 -18.04 -8.46
N GLN A 9 -12.61 -18.16 -7.22
CA GLN A 9 -13.05 -17.00 -6.43
C GLN A 9 -11.91 -16.03 -6.15
N LEU A 10 -10.74 -16.53 -5.74
CA LEU A 10 -9.56 -15.70 -5.51
C LEU A 10 -9.15 -14.94 -6.77
N LYS A 11 -9.13 -15.60 -7.93
CA LYS A 11 -8.81 -14.96 -9.21
C LYS A 11 -9.81 -13.84 -9.54
N HIS A 12 -11.10 -14.09 -9.39
CA HIS A 12 -12.13 -13.07 -9.63
C HIS A 12 -12.00 -11.89 -8.67
N PHE A 13 -11.68 -12.15 -7.40
CA PHE A 13 -11.46 -11.09 -6.42
C PHE A 13 -10.28 -10.20 -6.79
N ILE A 14 -9.14 -10.78 -7.17
CA ILE A 14 -7.96 -10.02 -7.61
C ILE A 14 -8.27 -9.18 -8.85
N THR A 15 -8.96 -9.75 -9.85
CA THR A 15 -9.37 -9.00 -11.04
C THR A 15 -10.27 -7.81 -10.66
N SER A 16 -11.24 -7.99 -9.76
CA SER A 16 -12.08 -6.89 -9.28
C SER A 16 -11.28 -5.77 -8.61
N LEU A 17 -10.24 -6.10 -7.83
CA LEU A 17 -9.35 -5.11 -7.22
C LEU A 17 -8.53 -4.34 -8.27
N GLN A 18 -8.15 -4.99 -9.37
CA GLN A 18 -7.45 -4.37 -10.49
C GLN A 18 -8.35 -3.44 -11.29
N ASP A 19 -9.58 -3.86 -11.57
CA ASP A 19 -10.58 -3.05 -12.28
C ASP A 19 -10.94 -1.78 -11.49
N GLN A 20 -10.91 -1.85 -10.15
CA GLN A 20 -11.07 -0.69 -9.26
C GLN A 20 -9.81 0.17 -9.12
N GLY A 21 -8.68 -0.25 -9.70
CA GLY A 21 -7.39 0.46 -9.61
C GLY A 21 -6.70 0.35 -8.25
N ILE A 22 -7.14 -0.56 -7.37
CA ILE A 22 -6.54 -0.82 -6.06
C ILE A 22 -5.20 -1.51 -6.24
N LEU A 23 -5.17 -2.54 -7.09
CA LEU A 23 -3.97 -3.27 -7.48
C LEU A 23 -3.57 -2.93 -8.92
N ASP A 24 -2.27 -2.98 -9.22
CA ASP A 24 -1.77 -2.87 -10.59
C ASP A 24 -1.21 -4.19 -11.13
N VAL A 25 -0.59 -4.10 -12.31
CA VAL A 25 0.03 -5.23 -13.01
C VAL A 25 1.25 -5.79 -12.26
N PHE A 26 1.87 -5.03 -11.36
CA PHE A 26 3.01 -5.49 -10.57
C PHE A 26 2.60 -6.58 -9.57
N PHE A 27 1.37 -6.50 -9.02
CA PHE A 27 0.82 -7.57 -8.18
C PHE A 27 0.79 -8.93 -8.92
N ASN A 28 0.45 -8.93 -10.22
CA ASN A 28 0.46 -10.17 -11.02
C ASN A 28 1.87 -10.74 -11.18
N GLN A 29 2.87 -9.87 -11.36
CA GLN A 29 4.28 -10.29 -11.46
C GLN A 29 4.74 -10.95 -10.15
N LEU A 30 4.39 -10.35 -9.01
CA LEU A 30 4.65 -10.94 -7.70
C LEU A 30 3.95 -12.29 -7.52
N GLN A 31 2.70 -12.44 -7.94
CA GLN A 31 2.00 -13.73 -7.90
C GLN A 31 2.69 -14.81 -8.73
N GLN A 32 3.18 -14.45 -9.93
CA GLN A 32 3.91 -15.39 -10.79
C GLN A 32 5.23 -15.83 -10.17
N LEU A 33 5.99 -14.89 -9.57
CA LEU A 33 7.22 -15.21 -8.84
C LEU A 33 6.94 -16.12 -7.63
N ASN A 34 5.85 -15.84 -6.91
CA ASN A 34 5.45 -16.61 -5.74
C ASN A 34 5.07 -18.06 -6.06
N SER A 35 4.52 -18.32 -7.26
CA SER A 35 4.16 -19.70 -7.66
C SER A 35 5.35 -20.67 -7.73
N LYS A 36 6.59 -20.14 -7.72
CA LYS A 36 7.84 -20.91 -7.77
C LYS A 36 8.50 -21.08 -6.39
N GLN A 37 7.96 -20.50 -5.32
CA GLN A 37 8.55 -20.50 -3.98
C GLN A 37 7.72 -21.30 -2.98
N ASN A 38 8.40 -21.91 -2.01
CA ASN A 38 7.79 -22.62 -0.88
C ASN A 38 8.64 -22.35 0.38
N PRO A 39 8.17 -21.57 1.37
CA PRO A 39 6.80 -21.08 1.59
C PRO A 39 6.39 -19.89 0.68
N PRO A 40 5.10 -19.49 0.67
CA PRO A 40 4.60 -18.42 -0.21
C PRO A 40 5.08 -17.02 0.23
N LEU A 41 6.14 -16.53 -0.40
CA LEU A 41 6.69 -15.19 -0.24
C LEU A 41 5.66 -14.05 -0.35
N LEU A 42 4.66 -14.17 -1.22
CA LEU A 42 3.66 -13.09 -1.38
C LEU A 42 2.84 -12.87 -0.11
N LEU A 43 2.49 -13.93 0.62
CA LEU A 43 1.73 -13.81 1.86
C LEU A 43 2.56 -13.10 2.93
N GLU A 44 3.85 -13.44 3.01
CA GLU A 44 4.81 -12.79 3.90
C GLU A 44 4.95 -11.30 3.57
N LEU A 45 5.16 -10.94 2.30
CA LEU A 45 5.29 -9.55 1.86
C LEU A 45 4.04 -8.71 2.17
N ILE A 46 2.84 -9.26 1.94
CA ILE A 46 1.59 -8.58 2.28
C ILE A 46 1.47 -8.40 3.79
N SER A 47 1.84 -9.41 4.58
CA SER A 47 1.76 -9.35 6.04
C SER A 47 2.70 -8.28 6.61
N ILE A 48 3.95 -8.26 6.12
CA ILE A 48 4.94 -7.23 6.48
C ILE A 48 4.42 -5.85 6.10
N PHE A 49 3.90 -5.69 4.87
CA PHE A 49 3.34 -4.42 4.43
C PHE A 49 2.21 -3.94 5.33
N CYS A 50 1.25 -4.81 5.69
CA CYS A 50 0.14 -4.43 6.57
C CYS A 50 0.65 -3.91 7.92
N GLN A 51 1.63 -4.60 8.51
CA GLN A 51 2.22 -4.22 9.79
C GLN A 51 2.98 -2.87 9.70
N ASP A 52 3.78 -2.69 8.64
CA ASP A 52 4.47 -1.42 8.38
C ASP A 52 3.51 -0.27 8.06
N ALA A 53 2.40 -0.56 7.40
CA ALA A 53 1.39 0.42 7.03
C ALA A 53 0.65 0.96 8.25
N GLU A 54 0.27 0.09 9.19
CA GLU A 54 -0.35 0.51 10.46
C GLU A 54 0.56 1.46 11.24
N ILE A 55 1.85 1.13 11.36
CA ILE A 55 2.84 1.99 12.03
C ILE A 55 2.96 3.32 11.30
N SER A 56 3.10 3.30 9.97
CA SER A 56 3.26 4.52 9.18
C SER A 56 2.04 5.44 9.29
N ILE A 57 0.83 4.88 9.26
CA ILE A 57 -0.42 5.64 9.40
C ILE A 57 -0.54 6.24 10.80
N ALA A 58 -0.21 5.49 11.85
CA ALA A 58 -0.23 5.97 13.22
C ALA A 58 0.73 7.15 13.42
N GLU A 59 1.97 7.04 12.92
CA GLU A 59 2.99 8.09 13.03
C GLU A 59 2.64 9.35 12.24
N MET A 60 2.13 9.21 11.01
CA MET A 60 1.61 10.35 10.24
C MET A 60 0.47 11.05 11.00
N THR A 61 -0.47 10.28 11.55
CA THR A 61 -1.60 10.81 12.31
C THR A 61 -1.14 11.55 13.57
N HIS A 62 -0.15 11.00 14.28
CA HIS A 62 0.43 11.63 15.46
C HIS A 62 1.07 12.99 15.13
N HIS A 63 1.87 13.07 14.07
CA HIS A 63 2.52 14.32 13.64
C HIS A 63 1.51 15.35 13.11
N LEU A 64 0.48 14.92 12.38
CA LEU A 64 -0.56 15.81 11.87
C LEU A 64 -1.46 16.40 12.96
N ASN A 65 -1.63 15.69 14.08
CA ASN A 65 -2.41 16.17 15.24
C ASN A 65 -1.61 17.01 16.24
N SER A 66 -0.33 17.24 15.98
CA SER A 66 0.51 18.09 16.83
C SER A 66 0.17 19.57 16.69
N ALA A 67 0.25 20.34 17.78
CA ALA A 67 -0.06 21.78 17.77
C ALA A 67 0.74 22.56 16.73
N VAL A 68 2.00 22.15 16.51
CA VAL A 68 2.82 22.57 15.38
C VAL A 68 3.19 21.33 14.58
N VAL A 69 2.57 21.19 13.41
CA VAL A 69 2.83 20.04 12.51
C VAL A 69 4.27 20.07 11.98
N ASP A 70 4.98 18.95 12.09
CA ASP A 70 6.29 18.72 11.45
C ASP A 70 6.09 17.99 10.11
N TYR A 71 5.92 18.76 9.04
CA TYR A 71 5.66 18.20 7.70
C TYR A 71 6.82 17.36 7.17
N SER A 72 8.07 17.64 7.58
CA SER A 72 9.24 16.84 7.18
C SER A 72 9.14 15.41 7.70
N LYS A 73 8.69 15.22 8.95
CA LYS A 73 8.43 13.88 9.50
C LYS A 73 7.25 13.19 8.82
N VAL A 74 6.15 13.92 8.56
CA VAL A 74 5.00 13.36 7.84
C VAL A 74 5.45 12.86 6.45
N ILE A 75 6.20 13.66 5.70
CA ILE A 75 6.72 13.30 4.37
C ILE A 75 7.60 12.05 4.43
N ALA A 76 8.44 11.89 5.46
CA ALA A 76 9.26 10.70 5.63
C ALA A 76 8.41 9.42 5.78
N TRP A 77 7.36 9.47 6.60
CA TRP A 77 6.43 8.35 6.77
C TRP A 77 5.58 8.08 5.52
N VAL A 78 5.11 9.14 4.85
CA VAL A 78 4.41 9.04 3.55
C VAL A 78 5.31 8.35 2.52
N HIS A 79 6.60 8.68 2.48
CA HIS A 79 7.55 8.05 1.57
C HIS A 79 7.72 6.56 1.85
N LYS A 80 7.82 6.17 3.15
CA LYS A 80 7.87 4.75 3.55
C LYS A 80 6.62 4.01 3.10
N LEU A 81 5.43 4.54 3.38
CA LEU A 81 4.16 3.91 3.00
C LEU A 81 3.98 3.83 1.48
N LYS A 82 4.40 4.86 0.73
CA LYS A 82 4.40 4.85 -0.74
C LYS A 82 5.28 3.74 -1.28
N GLY A 83 6.50 3.63 -0.77
CA GLY A 83 7.46 2.60 -1.19
C GLY A 83 6.96 1.19 -0.91
N GLY A 84 6.46 0.95 0.30
CA GLY A 84 5.92 -0.35 0.71
C GLY A 84 4.66 -0.75 -0.06
N SER A 85 3.76 0.19 -0.35
CA SER A 85 2.56 -0.11 -1.15
C SER A 85 2.91 -0.39 -2.60
N ALA A 86 3.79 0.40 -3.22
CA ALA A 86 4.24 0.17 -4.59
C ALA A 86 4.99 -1.17 -4.74
N SER A 87 5.79 -1.59 -3.75
CA SER A 87 6.52 -2.85 -3.78
C SER A 87 5.65 -4.11 -3.71
N ILE A 88 4.35 -3.95 -3.43
CA ILE A 88 3.36 -5.03 -3.51
C ILE A 88 2.29 -4.78 -4.59
N GLY A 89 2.45 -3.77 -5.45
CA GLY A 89 1.46 -3.43 -6.48
C GLY A 89 0.19 -2.74 -5.95
N GLY A 90 0.24 -2.19 -4.73
CA GLY A 90 -0.83 -1.43 -4.07
C GLY A 90 -0.96 -0.01 -4.63
N LYS A 91 -1.38 0.10 -5.89
CA LYS A 91 -1.43 1.34 -6.67
C LYS A 91 -2.21 2.46 -6.00
N GLN A 92 -3.39 2.19 -5.47
CA GLN A 92 -4.25 3.23 -4.91
C GLN A 92 -3.62 3.89 -3.68
N VAL A 93 -3.01 3.09 -2.79
CA VAL A 93 -2.29 3.62 -1.61
C VAL A 93 -1.09 4.45 -2.05
N ALA A 94 -0.30 3.96 -3.02
CA ALA A 94 0.84 4.70 -3.54
C ALA A 94 0.44 6.06 -4.16
N ALA A 95 -0.72 6.11 -4.83
CA ALA A 95 -1.28 7.35 -5.36
C ALA A 95 -1.72 8.31 -4.24
N ALA A 96 -2.44 7.82 -3.23
CA ALA A 96 -2.83 8.63 -2.08
C ALA A 96 -1.61 9.19 -1.32
N CYS A 97 -0.54 8.40 -1.15
CA CYS A 97 0.70 8.88 -0.57
C CYS A 97 1.35 10.00 -1.42
N ARG A 98 1.28 9.90 -2.76
CA ARG A 98 1.78 10.97 -3.62
C ARG A 98 1.00 12.27 -3.40
N GLU A 99 -0.32 12.21 -3.36
CA GLU A 99 -1.18 13.37 -3.12
C GLU A 99 -0.91 13.99 -1.74
N LEU A 100 -0.82 13.17 -0.70
CA LEU A 100 -0.51 13.63 0.65
C LEU A 100 0.88 14.30 0.73
N ARG A 101 1.88 13.76 0.02
CA ARG A 101 3.21 14.39 -0.05
C ARG A 101 3.14 15.78 -0.67
N LEU A 102 2.44 15.94 -1.79
CA LEU A 102 2.27 17.25 -2.44
C LEU A 102 1.60 18.26 -1.50
N ALA A 103 0.54 17.85 -0.81
CA ALA A 103 -0.13 18.70 0.16
C ALA A 103 0.79 19.09 1.34
N CYS A 104 1.68 18.19 1.77
CA CYS A 104 2.66 18.49 2.82
C CYS A 104 3.76 19.45 2.32
N ASP A 105 4.24 19.28 1.08
CA ASP A 105 5.24 20.16 0.47
C ASP A 105 4.69 21.60 0.38
N ASP A 106 3.46 21.77 -0.11
CA ASP A 106 2.80 23.09 -0.20
C ASP A 106 2.70 23.77 1.18
N LYS A 107 2.26 23.02 2.21
CA LYS A 107 2.13 23.54 3.58
C LYS A 107 3.47 23.81 4.26
N HIS A 108 4.53 23.12 3.87
CA HIS A 108 5.87 23.38 4.38
C HIS A 108 6.45 24.68 3.82
N GLN A 109 6.14 25.02 2.55
CA GLN A 109 6.60 26.25 1.90
C GLN A 109 5.82 27.51 2.34
N GLU A 110 4.58 27.34 2.82
CA GLU A 110 3.73 28.43 3.34
C GLU A 110 4.13 28.92 4.76
N ARG A 111 5.08 28.26 5.42
CA ARG A 111 5.57 28.60 6.76
C ARG A 111 6.91 29.30 6.73
#